data_AF-A0AAV4T2X3-F1
#
_entry.id   AF-A0AAV4T2X3-F1
#
_cell.length_a   1.000
_cell.length_b   1.000
_cell.length_c   1.000
_cell.angle_alpha   90.00
_cell.angle_beta   90.00
_cell.angle_gamma   90.00
#
_symmetry.space_group_name_H-M   'P 1'
#
loop_
_entity.id
_entity.type
_entity.pdbx_description
1 polymer ?
#
loop_
_entity_poly.entity_id
_entity_poly.type
_entity_poly.pdbx_seq_one_letter_code
_entity_poly.pdbx_strand_id
1 'polypeptide(L)'
;MYEEKKNVQRCYRFAFKDDCKTSLIGQLLIRKVVNEYVKIPYDKIVLSRSSSGKPYLEQNDNFFFNVSHHGDFCVLAADYNSKVGIDVMKVKYREKRSVSEFFSLMRKQFSSHEWNFIIQPGLEKEQLGRFYRLWCLKESYVKAIGTGIVFDLQSLSFSCTTPILPQGTITTDTKLYEKGQLKPLWKFEETFLDDNHCVAVATEPIKQIAEQDIGDHDQLKLFNFLFVQ
;
A
#
# COMPACT_ATOMS: atom_id res chain seq x y z
N MET A 1 -0.06 17.81 -21.67
CA MET A 1 -1.15 17.94 -22.67
C MET A 1 -1.86 16.65 -23.09
N TYR A 2 -1.24 15.64 -23.73
CA TYR A 2 -1.98 14.46 -24.23
C TYR A 2 -2.42 13.49 -23.11
N GLU A 3 -1.58 13.27 -22.09
CA GLU A 3 -1.96 12.49 -20.90
C GLU A 3 -2.95 13.21 -19.99
N GLU A 4 -2.81 14.53 -19.79
CA GLU A 4 -3.81 15.35 -19.09
C GLU A 4 -5.19 15.21 -19.71
N LYS A 5 -5.30 15.22 -21.05
CA LYS A 5 -6.57 14.99 -21.75
C LYS A 5 -7.14 13.59 -21.51
N LYS A 6 -6.31 12.55 -21.46
CA LYS A 6 -6.73 11.19 -21.07
C LYS A 6 -7.17 11.10 -19.61
N ASN A 7 -6.53 11.84 -18.71
CA ASN A 7 -6.86 11.88 -17.28
C ASN A 7 -8.18 12.58 -17.00
N VAL A 8 -8.43 13.71 -17.68
CA VAL A 8 -9.73 14.39 -17.65
C VAL A 8 -10.83 13.47 -18.21
N GLN A 9 -10.58 12.73 -19.30
CA GLN A 9 -11.51 11.72 -19.83
C GLN A 9 -11.75 10.54 -18.87
N ARG A 10 -10.77 10.18 -18.03
CA ARG A 10 -10.91 9.14 -17.00
C ARG A 10 -11.75 9.62 -15.82
N CYS A 11 -11.63 10.90 -15.46
CA CYS A 11 -12.51 11.56 -14.51
C CYS A 11 -13.99 11.50 -14.89
N TYR A 12 -14.31 11.59 -16.19
CA TYR A 12 -15.68 11.43 -16.70
C TYR A 12 -16.22 9.99 -16.66
N ARG A 13 -15.38 8.98 -16.40
CA ARG A 13 -15.79 7.57 -16.31
C ARG A 13 -16.11 7.12 -14.88
N PHE A 14 -15.78 7.93 -13.88
CA PHE A 14 -16.11 7.60 -12.50
C PHE A 14 -17.56 7.94 -12.20
N ALA A 15 -18.28 6.99 -11.60
CA ALA A 15 -19.66 7.18 -11.17
C ALA A 15 -19.77 8.24 -10.05
N PHE A 16 -18.69 8.49 -9.31
CA PHE A 16 -18.65 9.40 -8.17
C PHE A 16 -17.51 10.42 -8.29
N LYS A 17 -17.79 11.68 -7.90
CA LYS A 17 -16.81 12.78 -7.93
C LYS A 17 -15.57 12.51 -7.09
N ASP A 18 -15.70 11.76 -6.00
CA ASP A 18 -14.60 11.48 -5.07
C ASP A 18 -13.57 10.50 -5.63
N ASP A 19 -13.97 9.59 -6.53
CA ASP A 19 -13.04 8.70 -7.24
C ASP A 19 -12.20 9.48 -8.28
N CYS A 20 -12.80 10.49 -8.92
CA CYS A 20 -12.04 11.40 -9.81
C CYS A 20 -11.04 12.24 -9.01
N LYS A 21 -11.45 12.80 -7.85
CA LYS A 21 -10.54 13.57 -6.97
C LYS A 21 -9.35 12.74 -6.52
N THR A 22 -9.60 11.54 -5.97
CA THR A 22 -8.53 10.65 -5.49
C THR A 22 -7.61 10.18 -6.62
N SER A 23 -8.15 9.92 -7.82
CA SER A 23 -7.35 9.60 -8.99
C SER A 23 -6.45 10.77 -9.44
N LEU A 24 -6.98 12.01 -9.43
CA LEU A 24 -6.19 13.20 -9.75
C LEU A 24 -5.10 13.44 -8.72
N ILE A 25 -5.43 13.34 -7.43
CA ILE A 25 -4.48 13.54 -6.34
C ILE A 25 -3.37 12.52 -6.41
N GLY A 26 -3.67 11.23 -6.59
CA GLY A 26 -2.65 10.20 -6.75
C GLY A 26 -1.65 10.53 -7.86
N GLN A 27 -2.09 11.13 -8.96
CA GLN A 27 -1.19 11.56 -10.04
C GLN A 27 -0.36 12.79 -9.69
N LEU A 28 -0.95 13.75 -8.98
CA LEU A 28 -0.21 14.92 -8.47
C LEU A 28 0.85 14.48 -7.46
N LEU A 29 0.56 13.52 -6.59
CA LEU A 29 1.52 12.93 -5.66
C LEU A 29 2.70 12.30 -6.39
N ILE A 30 2.43 11.47 -7.42
CA ILE A 30 3.49 10.85 -8.22
C ILE A 30 4.36 11.93 -8.86
N ARG A 31 3.76 12.92 -9.53
CA ARG A 31 4.51 14.00 -10.19
C ARG A 31 5.34 14.82 -9.19
N LYS A 32 4.78 15.11 -8.01
CA LYS A 32 5.49 15.79 -6.93
C LYS A 32 6.72 15.02 -6.48
N VAL A 33 6.56 13.73 -6.16
CA VAL A 33 7.68 12.91 -5.69
C VAL A 33 8.72 12.72 -6.79
N VAL A 34 8.33 12.49 -8.04
CA VAL A 34 9.28 12.41 -9.15
C VAL A 34 10.05 13.73 -9.33
N ASN A 35 9.36 14.88 -9.25
CA ASN A 35 10.02 16.17 -9.35
C ASN A 35 10.98 16.45 -8.19
N GLU A 36 10.58 16.12 -6.96
CA GLU A 36 11.38 16.43 -5.76
C GLU A 36 12.59 15.50 -5.60
N TYR A 37 12.47 14.22 -5.95
CA TYR A 37 13.52 13.23 -5.70
C TYR A 37 14.30 12.84 -6.95
N VAL A 38 13.63 12.66 -8.09
CA VAL A 38 14.29 12.33 -9.37
C VAL A 38 14.72 13.61 -10.12
N LYS A 39 14.28 14.80 -9.67
CA LYS A 39 14.62 16.11 -10.26
C LYS A 39 14.16 16.31 -11.71
N ILE A 40 13.13 15.57 -12.15
CA ILE A 40 12.52 15.76 -13.47
C ILE A 40 11.48 16.89 -13.38
N PRO A 41 11.55 17.94 -14.23
CA PRO A 41 10.53 19.00 -14.26
C PRO A 41 9.11 18.45 -14.52
N TYR A 42 8.11 19.02 -13.86
CA TYR A 42 6.71 18.53 -13.91
C TYR A 42 6.17 18.28 -15.32
N ASP A 43 6.47 19.17 -16.27
CA ASP A 43 6.03 19.10 -17.68
C ASP A 43 6.78 18.03 -18.49
N LYS A 44 7.90 17.52 -17.98
CA LYS A 44 8.73 16.49 -18.60
C LYS A 44 8.49 15.09 -18.04
N ILE A 45 7.76 14.94 -16.93
CA ILE A 45 7.49 13.62 -16.33
C ILE A 45 6.57 12.80 -17.25
N VAL A 46 7.05 11.61 -17.66
CA VAL A 46 6.33 10.64 -18.49
C VAL A 46 6.01 9.41 -17.65
N LEU A 47 4.72 9.15 -17.43
CA LEU A 47 4.25 8.03 -16.63
C LEU A 47 3.61 6.98 -17.53
N SER A 48 4.15 5.76 -17.52
CA SER A 48 3.55 4.62 -18.23
C SER A 48 2.92 3.64 -17.27
N ARG A 49 2.30 2.58 -17.82
CA ARG A 49 1.65 1.52 -17.04
C ARG A 49 2.14 0.16 -17.48
N SER A 50 2.43 -0.70 -16.50
CA SER A 50 2.73 -2.11 -16.75
C SER A 50 1.53 -2.83 -17.38
N SER A 51 1.75 -4.07 -17.82
CA SER A 51 0.67 -4.96 -18.26
C SER A 51 -0.39 -5.20 -17.18
N SER A 52 0.00 -5.17 -15.90
CA SER A 52 -0.91 -5.23 -14.74
C SER A 52 -1.55 -3.88 -14.37
N GLY A 53 -1.24 -2.82 -15.11
CA GLY A 53 -1.79 -1.48 -14.91
C GLY A 53 -1.08 -0.65 -13.83
N LYS A 54 -0.03 -1.16 -13.19
CA LYS A 54 0.78 -0.43 -12.19
C LYS A 54 1.52 0.74 -12.88
N PRO A 55 1.37 1.99 -12.41
CA PRO A 55 2.11 3.10 -12.99
C PRO A 55 3.61 3.00 -12.68
N TYR A 56 4.45 3.44 -13.61
CA TYR A 56 5.90 3.53 -13.45
C TYR A 56 6.46 4.75 -14.21
N LEU A 57 7.68 5.16 -13.88
CA LEU A 57 8.38 6.28 -14.51
C LEU A 57 9.25 5.77 -15.66
N GLU A 58 9.01 6.18 -16.91
CA GLU A 58 9.79 5.69 -18.06
C GLU A 58 11.26 6.13 -18.04
N GLN A 59 11.54 7.23 -17.35
CA GLN A 59 12.85 7.89 -17.40
C GLN A 59 13.81 7.41 -16.31
N ASN A 60 13.37 6.53 -15.41
CA ASN A 60 14.21 6.00 -14.35
C ASN A 60 13.70 4.64 -13.86
N ASP A 61 14.36 3.57 -14.31
CA ASP A 61 14.02 2.19 -13.97
C ASP A 61 14.39 1.79 -12.53
N ASN A 62 15.17 2.62 -11.84
CA ASN A 62 15.59 2.39 -10.46
C ASN A 62 14.67 3.07 -9.43
N PHE A 63 13.72 3.89 -9.90
CA PHE A 63 12.80 4.63 -9.05
C PHE A 63 11.41 3.97 -9.03
N PHE A 64 11.06 3.37 -7.90
CA PHE A 64 9.80 2.65 -7.76
C PHE A 64 8.85 3.43 -6.87
N PHE A 65 7.56 3.40 -7.22
CA PHE A 65 6.52 4.00 -6.40
C PHE A 65 5.22 3.20 -6.46
N ASN A 66 4.37 3.43 -5.48
CA ASN A 66 3.01 2.91 -5.44
C ASN A 66 2.08 3.90 -4.75
N VAL A 67 0.82 3.90 -5.17
CA VAL A 67 -0.22 4.79 -4.65
C VAL A 67 -1.42 3.95 -4.22
N SER A 68 -2.02 4.31 -3.10
CA SER A 68 -3.32 3.80 -2.69
C SER A 68 -4.23 4.94 -2.24
N HIS A 69 -5.54 4.69 -2.28
CA HIS A 69 -6.51 5.60 -1.69
C HIS A 69 -7.69 4.78 -1.17
N HIS A 70 -8.21 5.17 -0.01
CA HIS A 70 -9.43 4.61 0.53
C HIS A 70 -9.95 5.47 1.67
N GLY A 71 -11.26 5.72 1.68
CA GLY A 71 -11.84 6.67 2.62
C GLY A 71 -11.33 8.08 2.32
N ASP A 72 -10.74 8.71 3.33
CA ASP A 72 -10.38 10.13 3.29
C ASP A 72 -8.88 10.34 2.93
N PHE A 73 -8.17 9.26 2.60
CA PHE A 73 -6.72 9.31 2.37
C PHE A 73 -6.33 8.87 0.96
N CYS A 74 -5.33 9.56 0.41
CA CYS A 74 -4.54 9.12 -0.73
C CYS A 74 -3.06 9.09 -0.31
N VAL A 75 -2.45 7.92 -0.33
CA VAL A 75 -1.10 7.68 0.19
C VAL A 75 -0.17 7.24 -0.95
N LEU A 76 1.11 7.62 -0.85
CA LEU A 76 2.16 7.23 -1.80
C LEU A 76 3.39 6.77 -1.04
N ALA A 77 3.97 5.64 -1.47
CA ALA A 77 5.31 5.22 -1.07
C ALA A 77 6.21 5.16 -2.29
N ALA A 78 7.46 5.58 -2.14
CA ALA A 78 8.47 5.53 -3.19
C ALA A 78 9.84 5.21 -2.61
N ASP A 79 10.66 4.52 -3.39
CA ASP A 79 11.98 4.04 -2.97
C ASP A 79 12.88 3.86 -4.20
N TYR A 80 14.19 4.02 -4.00
CA TYR A 80 15.20 3.68 -4.99
C TYR A 80 15.67 2.24 -4.77
N ASN A 81 15.68 1.44 -5.84
CA ASN A 81 16.22 0.08 -5.81
C ASN A 81 15.43 -0.91 -4.93
N SER A 82 14.22 -0.58 -4.47
CA SER A 82 13.33 -1.52 -3.80
C SER A 82 11.99 -1.62 -4.53
N LYS A 83 11.45 -2.83 -4.63
CA LYS A 83 10.02 -2.97 -4.91
C LYS A 83 9.27 -2.32 -3.77
N VAL A 84 8.26 -1.52 -4.12
CA VAL A 84 7.40 -0.86 -3.14
C VAL A 84 5.93 -1.04 -3.48
N GLY A 85 5.13 -1.27 -2.43
CA GLY A 85 3.68 -1.29 -2.47
C GLY A 85 3.13 -0.63 -1.20
N ILE A 86 2.05 0.11 -1.35
CA ILE A 86 1.37 0.76 -0.24
C ILE A 86 -0.12 0.48 -0.33
N ASP A 87 -0.74 0.29 0.82
CA ASP A 87 -2.19 0.27 0.93
C ASP A 87 -2.67 1.08 2.13
N VAL A 88 -3.89 1.61 2.03
CA VAL A 88 -4.58 2.30 3.12
C VAL A 88 -6.00 1.77 3.17
N MET A 89 -6.50 1.48 4.38
CA MET A 89 -7.81 0.90 4.61
C MET A 89 -8.53 1.64 5.72
N LYS A 90 -9.79 1.99 5.46
CA LYS A 90 -10.70 2.60 6.42
C LYS A 90 -11.41 1.46 7.12
N VAL A 91 -11.18 1.32 8.41
CA VAL A 91 -11.92 0.43 9.31
C VAL A 91 -13.37 0.89 9.29
N LYS A 92 -14.22 0.11 8.63
CA LYS A 92 -15.66 0.39 8.54
C LYS A 92 -16.42 -0.72 9.25
N TYR A 93 -17.26 -0.32 10.20
CA TYR A 93 -18.34 -1.17 10.67
C TYR A 93 -19.45 -1.14 9.61
N ARG A 94 -19.94 -2.31 9.18
CA ARG A 94 -21.11 -2.38 8.29
C ARG A 94 -22.33 -2.66 9.16
N GLU A 95 -23.08 -1.61 9.50
CA GLU A 95 -24.25 -1.66 10.42
C GLU A 95 -25.27 -2.75 10.12
N LYS A 96 -25.31 -3.27 8.89
CA LYS A 96 -26.24 -4.32 8.45
C LYS A 96 -25.80 -5.75 8.76
N ARG A 97 -24.60 -5.97 9.33
CA ARG A 97 -24.07 -7.31 9.70
C ARG A 97 -23.26 -7.24 10.98
N SER A 98 -23.36 -8.27 11.80
CA SER A 98 -22.45 -8.44 12.93
C SER A 98 -21.02 -8.67 12.46
N VAL A 99 -20.04 -8.37 13.32
CA VAL A 99 -18.62 -8.64 13.05
C VAL A 99 -18.38 -10.13 12.78
N SER A 100 -19.05 -11.01 13.51
CA SER A 100 -18.94 -12.46 13.35
C SER A 100 -19.40 -12.94 11.96
N GLU A 101 -20.56 -12.45 11.48
CA GLU A 101 -21.04 -12.76 10.13
C GLU A 101 -20.07 -12.25 9.05
N PHE A 102 -19.55 -11.03 9.23
CA PHE A 102 -18.55 -10.48 8.31
C PHE A 102 -17.28 -11.34 8.28
N PHE A 103 -16.76 -11.75 9.43
CA PHE A 103 -15.58 -12.61 9.52
C PHE A 103 -15.80 -13.99 8.90
N SER A 104 -16.98 -14.58 9.08
CA SER A 104 -17.34 -15.86 8.45
C SER A 104 -17.25 -15.78 6.92
N LEU A 105 -17.75 -14.70 6.32
CA LEU A 105 -17.68 -14.48 4.86
C LEU A 105 -16.25 -14.30 4.35
N MET A 106 -15.38 -13.72 5.17
CA MET A 106 -13.98 -13.42 4.82
C MET A 106 -13.01 -14.54 5.22
N ARG A 107 -13.51 -15.67 5.75
CA ARG A 107 -12.68 -16.76 6.31
C ARG A 107 -11.59 -17.22 5.35
N LYS A 108 -11.92 -17.35 4.07
CA LYS A 108 -11.03 -17.82 2.99
C LYS A 108 -9.97 -16.81 2.55
N GLN A 109 -9.83 -15.66 3.21
CA GLN A 109 -8.85 -14.63 2.82
C GLN A 109 -7.62 -14.63 3.72
N PHE A 110 -7.67 -15.34 4.85
CA PHE A 110 -6.62 -15.36 5.86
C PHE A 110 -6.31 -16.79 6.31
N SER A 111 -5.05 -17.00 6.71
CA SER A 111 -4.59 -18.25 7.29
C SER A 111 -5.22 -18.48 8.68
N SER A 112 -5.15 -19.72 9.19
CA SER A 112 -5.58 -19.99 10.57
C SER A 112 -4.76 -19.21 11.61
N HIS A 113 -3.47 -18.97 11.35
CA HIS A 113 -2.62 -18.16 12.22
C HIS A 113 -3.09 -16.70 12.27
N GLU A 114 -3.37 -16.12 11.11
CA GLU A 114 -3.90 -14.75 10.99
C GLU A 114 -5.27 -14.61 11.67
N TRP A 115 -6.14 -15.61 11.53
CA TRP A 115 -7.42 -15.59 12.22
C TRP A 115 -7.29 -15.67 13.73
N ASN A 116 -6.36 -16.46 14.26
CA ASN A 116 -6.10 -16.49 15.70
C ASN A 116 -5.63 -15.13 16.21
N PHE A 117 -4.93 -14.35 15.39
CA PHE A 117 -4.58 -12.95 15.70
C PHE A 117 -5.81 -12.04 15.65
N ILE A 118 -6.63 -12.11 14.59
CA ILE A 118 -7.83 -11.26 14.43
C ILE A 118 -8.78 -11.40 15.63
N ILE A 119 -9.09 -12.65 16.02
CA ILE A 119 -10.10 -12.96 17.04
C ILE A 119 -9.58 -12.91 18.48
N GLN A 120 -8.36 -12.40 18.71
CA GLN A 120 -7.86 -12.19 20.07
C GLN A 120 -8.90 -11.41 20.91
N PRO A 121 -8.99 -11.66 22.23
CA PRO A 121 -9.91 -10.94 23.10
C PRO A 121 -9.74 -9.41 22.99
N GLY A 122 -10.84 -8.69 23.08
CA GLY A 122 -10.86 -7.24 22.90
C GLY A 122 -12.22 -6.72 22.45
N LEU A 123 -12.32 -5.41 22.23
CA LEU A 123 -13.50 -4.78 21.65
C LEU A 123 -13.69 -5.21 20.18
N GLU A 124 -14.93 -5.22 19.69
CA GLU A 124 -15.21 -5.49 18.27
C GLU A 124 -14.41 -4.56 17.32
N LYS A 125 -14.23 -3.29 17.72
CA LYS A 125 -13.41 -2.32 16.98
C LYS A 125 -11.95 -2.79 16.85
N GLU A 126 -11.39 -3.41 17.88
CA GLU A 126 -10.00 -3.89 17.87
C GLU A 126 -9.86 -5.13 16.97
N GLN A 127 -10.84 -6.04 17.00
CA GLN A 127 -10.87 -7.19 16.09
C GLN A 127 -10.97 -6.75 14.63
N LEU A 128 -11.85 -5.77 14.34
CA LEU A 128 -11.94 -5.16 13.01
C LEU A 128 -10.63 -4.45 12.63
N GLY A 129 -10.01 -3.74 13.56
CA GLY A 129 -8.70 -3.12 13.36
C GLY A 129 -7.63 -4.12 12.94
N ARG A 130 -7.55 -5.27 13.63
CA ARG A 130 -6.62 -6.37 13.27
C ARG A 130 -6.95 -6.98 11.91
N PHE A 131 -8.24 -7.17 11.60
CA PHE A 131 -8.68 -7.64 10.29
C PHE A 131 -8.22 -6.72 9.16
N TYR A 132 -8.53 -5.42 9.27
CA TYR A 132 -8.19 -4.44 8.22
C TYR A 132 -6.69 -4.19 8.13
N ARG A 133 -5.96 -4.27 9.25
CA ARG A 133 -4.48 -4.26 9.25
C ARG A 133 -3.92 -5.39 8.40
N LEU A 134 -4.32 -6.64 8.65
CA LEU A 134 -3.83 -7.78 7.87
C LEU A 134 -4.27 -7.71 6.41
N TRP A 135 -5.47 -7.20 6.13
CA TRP A 135 -5.91 -6.94 4.76
C TRP A 135 -4.99 -5.93 4.07
N CYS A 136 -4.71 -4.81 4.73
CA CYS A 136 -3.82 -3.75 4.24
C CYS A 136 -2.40 -4.26 3.97
N LEU A 137 -1.87 -5.15 4.83
CA LEU A 137 -0.59 -5.82 4.63
C LEU A 137 -0.58 -6.72 3.38
N LYS A 138 -1.63 -7.52 3.19
CA LYS A 138 -1.74 -8.39 2.00
C LYS A 138 -1.80 -7.56 0.71
N GLU A 139 -2.63 -6.51 0.69
CA GLU A 139 -2.76 -5.62 -0.46
C GLU A 139 -1.47 -4.84 -0.76
N SER A 140 -0.78 -4.32 0.27
CA SER A 140 0.50 -3.62 0.06
C SER A 140 1.55 -4.56 -0.54
N TYR A 141 1.63 -5.81 -0.07
CA TYR A 141 2.50 -6.83 -0.64
C TYR A 141 2.15 -7.16 -2.11
N VAL A 142 0.87 -7.43 -2.41
CA VAL A 142 0.40 -7.77 -3.77
C VAL A 142 0.68 -6.61 -4.74
N LYS A 143 0.47 -5.36 -4.30
CA LYS A 143 0.82 -4.17 -5.08
C LYS A 143 2.32 -4.02 -5.29
N ALA A 144 3.14 -4.40 -4.32
CA ALA A 144 4.59 -4.35 -4.43
C ALA A 144 5.10 -5.30 -5.52
N ILE A 145 4.64 -6.56 -5.53
CA ILE A 145 5.01 -7.55 -6.55
C ILE A 145 4.32 -7.35 -7.91
N GLY A 146 3.24 -6.57 -7.97
CA GLY A 146 2.60 -6.15 -9.21
C GLY A 146 1.76 -7.21 -9.93
N THR A 147 1.36 -8.28 -9.22
CA THR A 147 0.57 -9.40 -9.76
C THR A 147 -0.94 -9.13 -9.84
N GLY A 148 -1.45 -8.15 -9.08
CA GLY A 148 -2.87 -7.80 -9.04
C GLY A 148 -3.75 -8.85 -8.34
N ILE A 149 -5.06 -8.83 -8.65
CA ILE A 149 -6.12 -9.59 -7.94
C ILE A 149 -5.96 -11.12 -8.05
N VAL A 150 -5.14 -11.63 -8.97
CA VAL A 150 -4.99 -13.07 -9.25
C VAL A 150 -4.16 -13.80 -8.18
N PHE A 151 -3.63 -13.08 -7.18
CA PHE A 151 -2.78 -13.67 -6.15
C PHE A 151 -3.60 -14.47 -5.12
N ASP A 152 -3.15 -15.68 -4.78
CA ASP A 152 -3.76 -16.50 -3.74
C ASP A 152 -3.42 -15.96 -2.34
N LEU A 153 -4.33 -15.17 -1.78
CA LEU A 153 -4.18 -14.54 -0.47
C LEU A 153 -4.05 -15.54 0.70
N GLN A 154 -4.56 -16.77 0.57
CA GLN A 154 -4.40 -17.80 1.61
C GLN A 154 -2.99 -18.35 1.67
N SER A 155 -2.24 -18.24 0.57
CA SER A 155 -0.83 -18.65 0.55
C SER A 155 0.06 -17.71 1.38
N LEU A 156 -0.42 -16.50 1.71
CA LEU A 156 0.26 -15.53 2.56
C LEU A 156 -0.17 -15.69 4.01
N SER A 157 0.79 -15.56 4.92
CA SER A 157 0.54 -15.45 6.34
C SER A 157 1.45 -14.39 6.95
N PHE A 158 0.84 -13.37 7.57
CA PHE A 158 1.56 -12.36 8.32
C PHE A 158 1.60 -12.71 9.81
N SER A 159 2.74 -12.44 10.44
CA SER A 159 2.92 -12.57 11.89
C SER A 159 3.27 -11.19 12.46
N CYS A 160 2.40 -10.66 13.32
CA CYS A 160 2.51 -9.34 13.93
C CYS A 160 2.80 -9.52 15.43
N THR A 161 3.83 -8.85 15.97
CA THR A 161 4.14 -8.96 17.41
C THR A 161 3.34 -7.95 18.22
N THR A 162 3.23 -6.72 17.71
CA THR A 162 2.42 -5.65 18.25
C THR A 162 0.95 -5.95 17.93
N PRO A 163 0.05 -6.14 18.92
CA PRO A 163 -1.33 -6.54 18.66
C PRO A 163 -2.22 -5.39 18.16
N ILE A 164 -1.97 -4.17 18.66
CA ILE A 164 -2.71 -2.96 18.32
C ILE A 164 -1.69 -1.94 17.83
N LEU A 165 -1.86 -1.48 16.60
CA LEU A 165 -0.98 -0.47 16.02
C LEU A 165 -1.19 0.88 16.74
N PRO A 166 -0.11 1.55 17.18
CA PRO A 166 -0.19 2.93 17.66
C PRO A 166 -0.50 3.89 16.51
N GLN A 167 -1.33 4.90 16.78
CA GLN A 167 -1.59 5.99 15.84
C GLN A 167 -0.34 6.88 15.71
N GLY A 168 0.03 7.24 14.49
CA GLY A 168 1.13 8.16 14.19
C GLY A 168 2.54 7.61 14.42
N THR A 169 2.68 6.39 14.97
CA THR A 169 3.96 5.73 15.18
C THR A 169 4.12 4.57 14.22
N ILE A 170 5.27 4.51 13.54
CA ILE A 170 5.59 3.43 12.60
C ILE A 170 5.96 2.16 13.37
N THR A 171 5.28 1.06 13.04
CA THR A 171 5.56 -0.29 13.53
C THR A 171 6.21 -1.11 12.43
N THR A 172 7.28 -1.86 12.74
CA THR A 172 8.07 -2.60 11.75
C THR A 172 8.36 -4.06 12.15
N ASP A 173 7.56 -4.62 13.04
CA ASP A 173 7.77 -5.95 13.63
C ASP A 173 7.11 -7.09 12.85
N THR A 174 6.38 -6.76 11.79
CA THR A 174 5.64 -7.70 10.97
C THR A 174 6.54 -8.53 10.07
N LYS A 175 6.27 -9.84 10.03
CA LYS A 175 6.96 -10.81 9.16
C LYS A 175 5.98 -11.46 8.19
N LEU A 176 6.43 -11.65 6.95
CA LEU A 176 5.68 -12.35 5.91
C LEU A 176 6.18 -13.80 5.75
N TYR A 177 5.23 -14.72 5.67
CA TYR A 177 5.42 -16.10 5.24
C TYR A 177 4.57 -16.36 3.99
N GLU A 178 5.16 -16.99 2.98
CA GLU A 178 4.46 -17.46 1.79
C GLU A 178 4.60 -18.98 1.73
N LYS A 179 3.46 -19.71 1.70
CA LYS A 179 3.43 -21.18 1.75
C LYS A 179 4.26 -21.75 2.92
N GLY A 180 4.21 -21.07 4.07
CA GLY A 180 4.93 -21.43 5.29
C GLY A 180 6.41 -21.04 5.33
N GLN A 181 6.97 -20.48 4.26
CA GLN A 181 8.37 -20.06 4.21
C GLN A 181 8.51 -18.58 4.51
N LEU A 182 9.39 -18.23 5.46
CA LEU A 182 9.72 -16.84 5.78
C LEU A 182 10.29 -16.14 4.55
N LYS A 183 9.83 -14.89 4.33
CA LYS A 183 10.36 -13.99 3.30
C LYS A 183 11.18 -12.88 3.95
N PRO A 184 12.47 -13.11 4.28
CA PRO A 184 13.24 -12.25 5.17
C PRO A 184 13.61 -10.88 4.56
N LEU A 185 13.60 -10.79 3.23
CA LEU A 185 13.90 -9.55 2.50
C LEU A 185 12.71 -8.58 2.48
N TRP A 186 11.49 -9.07 2.70
CA TRP A 186 10.33 -8.22 2.80
C TRP A 186 10.31 -7.51 4.16
N LYS A 187 10.15 -6.20 4.12
CA LYS A 187 9.92 -5.34 5.27
C LYS A 187 8.55 -4.71 5.17
N PHE A 188 7.94 -4.48 6.34
CA PHE A 188 6.63 -3.87 6.45
C PHE A 188 6.69 -2.72 7.43
N GLU A 189 6.12 -1.60 7.04
CA GLU A 189 5.97 -0.42 7.89
C GLU A 189 4.50 -0.08 7.99
N GLU A 190 3.99 0.01 9.22
CA GLU A 190 2.56 0.08 9.49
C GLU A 190 2.25 1.17 10.51
N THR A 191 1.14 1.88 10.33
CA THR A 191 0.63 2.81 11.35
C THR A 191 -0.88 3.03 11.17
N PHE A 192 -1.53 3.54 12.21
CA PHE A 192 -2.84 4.20 12.05
C PHE A 192 -2.61 5.69 11.77
N LEU A 193 -3.17 6.20 10.69
CA LEU A 193 -3.14 7.62 10.33
C LEU A 193 -4.11 8.43 11.21
N ASP A 194 -5.24 7.82 11.54
CA ASP A 194 -6.25 8.30 12.48
C ASP A 194 -6.93 7.11 13.18
N ASP A 195 -8.01 7.35 13.92
CA ASP A 195 -8.78 6.32 14.64
C ASP A 195 -9.38 5.20 13.76
N ASN A 196 -9.40 5.40 12.44
CA ASN A 196 -10.15 4.59 11.49
C ASN A 196 -9.35 4.21 10.24
N HIS A 197 -8.13 4.68 10.03
CA HIS A 197 -7.37 4.40 8.80
C HIS A 197 -6.02 3.77 9.13
N CYS A 198 -5.86 2.49 8.79
CA CYS A 198 -4.55 1.85 8.82
C CYS A 198 -3.88 1.99 7.45
N VAL A 199 -2.55 2.12 7.46
CA VAL A 199 -1.70 2.13 6.28
C VAL A 199 -0.61 1.08 6.46
N ALA A 200 -0.25 0.41 5.37
CA ALA A 200 0.85 -0.54 5.35
C ALA A 200 1.70 -0.31 4.10
N VAL A 201 3.01 -0.26 4.27
CA VAL A 201 4.00 -0.21 3.19
C VAL A 201 4.78 -1.53 3.19
N ALA A 202 4.89 -2.15 2.03
CA ALA A 202 5.70 -3.34 1.80
C ALA A 202 6.90 -2.98 0.92
N THR A 203 8.11 -3.33 1.36
CA THR A 203 9.35 -3.11 0.60
C THR A 203 10.20 -4.37 0.50
N GLU A 204 10.84 -4.57 -0.66
CA GLU A 204 11.84 -5.62 -0.89
C GLU A 204 12.99 -5.04 -1.71
N PRO A 205 14.25 -5.05 -1.20
CA PRO A 205 15.41 -4.62 -1.97
C PRO A 205 15.62 -5.44 -3.24
N ILE A 206 15.90 -4.78 -4.36
CA ILE A 206 16.21 -5.42 -5.65
C ILE A 206 17.72 -5.68 -5.70
N LYS A 207 18.11 -6.95 -5.55
CA LYS A 207 19.52 -7.40 -5.46
C LYS A 207 20.42 -6.98 -6.64
N GLN A 208 19.87 -6.65 -7.81
CA GLN A 208 20.65 -6.38 -9.03
C GLN A 208 21.31 -4.99 -9.10
N ILE A 209 20.97 -4.05 -8.20
CA ILE A 209 21.49 -2.66 -8.27
C ILE A 209 22.49 -2.38 -7.13
N ALA A 210 22.78 -3.37 -6.29
CA ALA A 210 23.71 -3.24 -5.15
C ALA A 210 25.21 -3.27 -5.54
N GLU A 211 25.53 -3.46 -6.83
CA GLU A 211 26.92 -3.56 -7.32
C GLU A 211 27.36 -2.41 -8.26
N GLN A 212 26.51 -1.39 -8.49
CA GLN A 212 26.92 -0.17 -9.18
C GLN A 212 26.74 1.04 -8.26
N ASP A 213 27.88 1.57 -7.80
CA ASP A 213 28.07 2.84 -7.10
C ASP A 213 27.16 3.09 -5.88
N ILE A 214 27.57 2.55 -4.73
CA ILE A 214 27.23 3.17 -3.44
C ILE A 214 28.13 4.41 -3.27
N GLY A 215 27.82 5.45 -4.04
CA GLY A 215 27.96 6.80 -3.52
C GLY A 215 26.97 6.96 -2.37
N ASP A 216 27.33 7.79 -1.40
CA ASP A 216 26.66 8.04 -0.11
C ASP A 216 25.24 8.64 -0.28
N HIS A 217 24.37 7.94 -1.00
CA HIS A 217 22.96 8.21 -1.11
C HIS A 217 22.30 7.58 0.10
N ASP A 218 22.14 8.39 1.15
CA ASP A 218 21.18 8.17 2.22
C ASP A 218 19.99 7.38 1.69
N GLN A 219 19.75 6.19 2.28
CA GLN A 219 18.59 5.38 1.97
C GLN A 219 17.33 6.23 2.15
N LEU A 220 16.82 6.79 1.05
CA LEU A 220 15.61 7.61 1.03
C LEU A 220 14.42 6.70 1.25
N LYS A 221 14.18 6.32 2.50
CA LYS A 221 12.90 5.80 2.95
C LYS A 221 11.92 6.96 3.01
N LEU A 222 11.29 7.25 1.89
CA LEU A 222 10.36 8.35 1.77
C LEU A 222 8.93 7.90 2.05
N PHE A 223 8.50 8.16 3.28
CA PHE A 223 7.10 8.09 3.68
C PHE A 223 6.44 9.45 3.50
N ASN A 224 6.00 9.75 2.29
CA ASN A 224 5.19 10.94 2.04
C ASN A 224 3.71 10.58 2.10
N PHE A 225 3.13 10.70 3.30
CA PHE A 225 1.69 10.69 3.48
C PHE A 225 1.15 12.08 3.12
N LEU A 226 0.26 12.17 2.13
CA LEU A 226 -0.45 13.42 1.87
C LEU A 226 -1.92 13.27 2.28
N PHE A 227 -2.32 14.14 3.20
CA PHE A 227 -3.71 14.31 3.58
C PHE A 227 -4.51 14.91 2.43
N VAL A 228 -5.68 14.33 2.17
CA VAL A 228 -6.67 14.90 1.27
C VAL A 228 -7.87 15.26 2.13
N GLN A 229 -8.02 16.54 2.45
CA GLN A 229 -9.30 17.06 2.93
C GLN A 229 -10.17 17.48 1.74
#